data_AF-B0BH68-F1
#
_entry.id   AF-B0BH68-F1
#
_cell.length_a   1.000
_cell.length_b   1.000
_cell.length_c   1.000
_cell.angle_alpha   90.00
_cell.angle_beta   90.00
_cell.angle_gamma   90.00
#
_symmetry.space_group_name_H-M   'P 1'
#
loop_
_entity.id
_entity.type
_entity.pdbx_description
1 polymer ?
#
loop_
_entity_poly.entity_id
_entity_poly.type
_entity_poly.pdbx_seq_one_letter_code
_entity_poly.pdbx_strand_id
1 'polypeptide(L)'
;ALGNRNMINRQEHPIGWSFFLDELSDAQEHLQTLLKEIAENPEYGEPELRIELGHVFAHLNRAWYRRNVQEDFPESDWDTASSFPTDIEPVA
;
A
#
# COMPACT_ATOMS: atom_id res chain seq x y z
N ALA A 1 12.13 18.29 10.99
CA ALA A 1 12.91 18.39 9.75
C ALA A 1 13.44 17.00 9.43
N LEU A 2 12.77 16.27 8.54
CA LEU A 2 13.20 14.95 8.11
C LEU A 2 14.32 15.16 7.08
N GLY A 3 15.56 15.21 7.57
CA GLY A 3 16.74 15.26 6.70
C GLY A 3 16.71 14.07 5.74
N ASN A 4 17.12 14.31 4.49
CA ASN A 4 17.23 13.34 3.40
C ASN A 4 17.53 11.91 3.91
N ARG A 5 16.49 11.11 4.12
CA ARG A 5 16.64 9.66 4.16
C ARG A 5 16.55 9.22 2.71
N ASN A 6 17.65 8.70 2.18
CA ASN A 6 17.57 8.00 0.91
C ASN A 6 16.55 6.87 1.10
N MET A 7 15.57 6.81 0.20
CA MET A 7 14.61 5.71 0.12
C MET A 7 15.35 4.38 0.10
N ILE A 8 14.70 3.32 0.60
CA ILE A 8 15.21 1.96 0.44
C ILE A 8 15.52 1.62 -1.03
N ASN A 9 16.45 0.70 -1.23
CA ASN A 9 16.81 0.20 -2.54
C ASN A 9 17.17 -1.29 -2.46
N ARG A 10 17.10 -1.96 -3.61
CA ARG A 10 17.30 -3.41 -3.71
C ARG A 10 18.68 -3.88 -3.25
N GLN A 11 19.73 -3.06 -3.43
CA GLN A 11 21.10 -3.46 -3.16
C GLN A 11 21.45 -3.36 -1.68
N GLU A 12 21.12 -2.23 -1.05
CA GLU A 12 21.47 -1.93 0.34
C GLU A 12 20.40 -2.43 1.33
N HIS A 13 19.15 -2.55 0.90
CA HIS A 13 17.99 -2.85 1.74
C HIS A 13 17.14 -3.99 1.15
N PRO A 14 17.72 -5.17 0.84
CA PRO A 14 17.01 -6.23 0.10
C PRO A 14 15.76 -6.75 0.79
N ILE A 15 15.73 -6.78 2.13
CA ILE A 15 14.57 -7.24 2.92
C ILE A 15 13.44 -6.21 2.84
N GLY A 16 13.70 -4.95 3.23
CA GLY A 16 12.69 -3.90 3.14
C GLY A 16 12.21 -3.66 1.70
N TRP A 17 13.09 -3.84 0.71
CA TRP A 17 12.74 -3.81 -0.71
C TRP A 17 11.78 -4.94 -1.11
N SER A 18 11.99 -6.16 -0.60
CA SER A 18 11.05 -7.27 -0.83
C SER A 18 9.68 -6.92 -0.28
N PHE A 19 9.59 -6.52 0.99
CA PHE A 19 8.30 -6.19 1.59
C PHE A 19 7.61 -5.00 0.93
N PHE A 20 8.37 -4.01 0.47
CA PHE A 20 7.83 -2.90 -0.33
C PHE A 20 7.19 -3.42 -1.62
N LEU A 21 7.83 -4.34 -2.34
CA LEU A 21 7.28 -4.95 -3.54
C LEU A 21 6.10 -5.88 -3.25
N ASP A 22 6.11 -6.58 -2.12
CA ASP A 22 5.01 -7.46 -1.69
C ASP A 22 3.74 -6.63 -1.50
N GLU A 23 3.81 -5.49 -0.78
CA GLU A 23 2.64 -4.61 -0.61
C GLU A 23 2.10 -4.06 -1.95
N LEU A 24 2.99 -3.73 -2.89
CA LEU A 24 2.56 -3.28 -4.22
C LEU A 24 1.93 -4.42 -5.04
N SER A 25 2.43 -5.64 -4.87
CA SER A 25 1.90 -6.83 -5.55
C SER A 25 0.52 -7.19 -5.01
N ASP A 26 0.35 -7.18 -3.69
CA ASP A 26 -0.95 -7.38 -3.05
C ASP A 26 -1.96 -6.28 -3.46
N ALA A 27 -1.53 -5.01 -3.52
CA ALA A 27 -2.37 -3.92 -4.03
C ALA A 27 -2.83 -4.17 -5.47
N GLN A 28 -1.94 -4.70 -6.32
CA GLN A 28 -2.27 -5.08 -7.69
C GLN A 28 -3.30 -6.22 -7.72
N GLU A 29 -3.13 -7.26 -6.91
CA GLU A 29 -4.06 -8.40 -6.83
C GLU A 29 -5.46 -7.97 -6.36
N HIS A 30 -5.53 -7.14 -5.32
CA HIS A 30 -6.79 -6.56 -4.85
C HIS A 30 -7.44 -5.66 -5.90
N LEU A 31 -6.66 -4.84 -6.61
CA LEU A 31 -7.20 -4.00 -7.68
C LEU A 31 -7.73 -4.84 -8.86
N GLN A 32 -7.06 -5.94 -9.21
CA GLN A 32 -7.54 -6.86 -10.24
C GLN A 32 -8.86 -7.53 -9.83
N THR A 33 -8.97 -7.96 -8.57
CA THR A 33 -10.20 -8.52 -8.01
C THR A 33 -11.34 -7.51 -8.04
N LEU A 34 -11.09 -6.28 -7.59
CA LEU A 34 -12.05 -5.18 -7.63
C LEU A 34 -12.57 -4.92 -9.06
N LEU A 35 -11.67 -4.85 -10.04
CA LEU A 35 -12.04 -4.62 -11.45
C LEU A 35 -12.91 -5.76 -12.01
N LYS A 36 -12.59 -7.00 -11.65
CA LYS A 36 -13.36 -8.17 -12.07
C LYS A 36 -14.76 -8.16 -11.46
N GLU A 37 -14.87 -7.93 -10.15
CA GLU A 37 -16.16 -7.93 -9.46
C GLU A 37 -17.08 -6.82 -9.98
N ILE A 38 -16.57 -5.60 -10.18
CA ILE A 38 -17.35 -4.50 -10.79
C ILE A 38 -17.88 -4.88 -12.19
N ALA A 39 -17.09 -5.61 -12.97
CA ALA A 39 -17.46 -5.96 -14.34
C ALA A 39 -18.45 -7.14 -14.43
N GLU A 40 -18.36 -8.09 -13.51
CA GLU A 40 -19.03 -9.40 -13.63
C GLU A 40 -20.19 -9.58 -12.65
N ASN A 41 -20.19 -8.90 -11.50
CA ASN A 41 -21.18 -9.11 -10.45
C ASN A 41 -22.32 -8.07 -10.55
N PRO A 42 -23.55 -8.48 -10.96
CA PRO A 42 -24.66 -7.55 -11.10
C PRO A 42 -25.20 -7.01 -9.77
N GLU A 43 -24.83 -7.63 -8.65
CA GLU A 43 -25.19 -7.18 -7.30
C GLU A 43 -24.10 -6.30 -6.67
N TYR A 44 -22.98 -6.06 -7.37
CA TYR A 44 -21.88 -5.25 -6.86
C TYR A 44 -22.33 -3.82 -6.55
N GLY A 45 -22.08 -3.38 -5.32
CA GLY A 45 -22.51 -2.08 -4.83
C GLY A 45 -21.41 -1.29 -4.14
N GLU A 46 -21.82 -0.15 -3.60
CA GLU A 46 -20.93 0.71 -2.80
C GLU A 46 -20.36 0.02 -1.54
N PRO A 47 -21.10 -0.85 -0.81
CA PRO A 47 -20.53 -1.56 0.33
C PRO A 47 -19.30 -2.40 -0.03
N GLU A 48 -19.38 -3.17 -1.12
CA GLU A 48 -18.28 -3.99 -1.64
C GLU A 48 -17.13 -3.11 -2.12
N LEU A 49 -17.46 -2.03 -2.86
CA LEU A 49 -16.46 -1.06 -3.33
C LEU A 49 -15.64 -0.47 -2.18
N ARG A 50 -16.29 -0.07 -1.09
CA ARG A 50 -15.61 0.54 0.07
C ARG A 50 -14.65 -0.44 0.73
N ILE A 51 -15.01 -1.72 0.82
CA ILE A 51 -14.17 -2.76 1.42
C ILE A 51 -12.96 -3.05 0.51
N GLU A 52 -13.20 -3.37 -0.75
CA GLU A 52 -12.14 -3.75 -1.70
C GLU A 52 -11.18 -2.59 -1.96
N LEU A 53 -11.71 -1.38 -2.19
CA LEU A 53 -10.86 -0.20 -2.38
C LEU A 53 -10.13 0.19 -1.09
N GLY A 54 -10.73 -0.08 0.07
CA GLY A 54 -10.08 0.05 1.38
C GLY A 54 -8.85 -0.85 1.50
N HIS A 55 -8.92 -2.10 1.04
CA HIS A 55 -7.76 -3.00 0.97
C HIS A 55 -6.67 -2.44 0.05
N VAL A 56 -7.01 -2.00 -1.16
CA VAL A 56 -6.06 -1.39 -2.10
C VAL A 56 -5.34 -0.22 -1.43
N PHE A 57 -6.08 0.71 -0.79
CA PHE A 57 -5.47 1.83 -0.09
C PHE A 57 -4.56 1.39 1.05
N ALA A 58 -4.96 0.41 1.87
CA ALA A 58 -4.14 -0.06 2.98
C ALA A 58 -2.77 -0.58 2.50
N HIS A 59 -2.74 -1.36 1.41
CA HIS A 59 -1.49 -1.85 0.82
C HIS A 59 -0.64 -0.72 0.20
N LEU A 60 -1.25 0.19 -0.56
CA LEU A 60 -0.53 1.35 -1.12
C LEU A 60 0.05 2.26 -0.03
N ASN A 61 -0.69 2.47 1.06
CA ASN A 61 -0.25 3.25 2.21
C ASN A 61 0.93 2.56 2.91
N ARG A 62 0.86 1.23 3.12
CA ARG A 62 1.97 0.48 3.71
C ARG A 62 3.19 0.46 2.80
N ALA A 63 3.03 0.33 1.49
CA ALA A 63 4.13 0.47 0.53
C ALA A 63 4.79 1.86 0.65
N TRP A 64 3.99 2.93 0.74
CA TRP A 64 4.50 4.28 0.95
C TRP A 64 5.24 4.41 2.29
N TYR A 65 4.72 3.85 3.38
CA TYR A 65 5.41 3.82 4.67
C TYR A 65 6.75 3.08 4.60
N ARG A 66 6.74 1.87 4.00
CA ARG A 66 7.91 0.98 3.83
C ARG A 66 9.06 1.62 3.07
N ARG A 67 8.81 2.62 2.22
CA ARG A 67 9.87 3.34 1.48
C ARG A 67 11.01 3.87 2.38
N ASN A 68 10.73 4.05 3.67
CA ASN A 68 11.67 4.54 4.69
C ASN A 68 12.08 3.48 5.74
N VAL A 69 11.70 2.21 5.55
CA VAL A 69 11.93 1.10 6.47
C VAL A 69 12.93 0.11 5.85
N GLN A 70 14.13 0.02 6.42
CA GLN A 70 15.25 -0.75 5.84
C GLN A 70 15.01 -2.26 5.82
N GLU A 71 14.33 -2.79 6.83
CA GLU A 71 13.98 -4.20 6.97
C GLU A 71 12.46 -4.32 7.14
N ASP A 72 11.99 -4.69 8.33
CA ASP A 72 10.57 -4.72 8.65
C ASP A 72 10.23 -3.72 9.76
N PHE A 73 8.93 -3.52 10.00
CA PHE A 73 8.42 -2.71 11.11
C PHE A 73 7.57 -3.57 12.06
N PRO A 74 7.46 -3.21 13.35
CA PRO A 74 6.69 -3.99 14.30
C PRO A 74 5.18 -3.91 14.02
N GLU A 75 4.43 -4.94 14.41
CA GLU A 75 2.96 -4.97 14.26
C GLU A 75 2.26 -3.77 14.90
N SER A 76 2.85 -3.17 15.95
CA SER A 76 2.35 -1.93 16.57
C SER A 76 2.25 -0.75 15.61
N ASP A 77 3.00 -0.77 14.51
CA ASP A 77 3.01 0.29 13.51
C ASP A 77 2.02 0.02 12.38
N TRP A 78 1.33 -1.13 12.36
CA TRP A 78 0.48 -1.57 11.24
C TRP A 78 -0.64 -0.58 10.90
N ASP A 79 -1.33 -0.05 11.91
CA ASP A 79 -2.39 0.94 11.73
C ASP A 79 -1.83 2.27 11.18
N THR A 80 -0.66 2.67 11.65
CA THR A 80 0.02 3.89 11.17
C THR A 80 0.47 3.70 9.72
N ALA A 81 1.06 2.56 9.40
CA ALA A 81 1.53 2.22 8.07
C ALA A 81 0.36 2.09 7.07
N SER A 82 -0.82 1.66 7.52
CA SER A 82 -2.02 1.53 6.68
C SER A 82 -2.81 2.85 6.53
N SER A 83 -2.47 3.88 7.30
CA SER A 83 -3.14 5.19 7.25
C SER A 83 -2.75 5.99 6.00
N PHE A 84 -3.68 6.82 5.51
CA PHE A 84 -3.42 7.66 4.35
C PHE A 84 -2.20 8.58 4.58
N PRO A 85 -1.29 8.68 3.60
CA PRO A 85 -0.13 9.53 3.72
C PRO A 85 -0.52 11.00 3.79
N THR A 86 0.20 11.75 4.62
CA THR A 86 0.00 13.20 4.79
C THR A 86 1.05 14.03 4.05
N ASP A 87 1.96 13.37 3.33
CA ASP A 87 3.12 13.94 2.64
C ASP A 87 3.13 13.64 1.14
N ILE A 88 1.97 13.26 0.57
CA ILE A 88 1.73 13.17 -0.87
C ILE A 88 0.66 14.20 -1.24
N GLU A 89 1.00 15.10 -2.15
CA GLU A 89 0.04 16.02 -2.73
C GLU A 89 -0.79 15.32 -3.82
N PRO A 90 -2.12 15.55 -3.90
CA PRO A 90 -2.93 15.06 -4.99
C PRO A 90 -2.41 15.53 -6.36
N VAL A 91 -2.42 14.63 -7.35
CA VAL A 91 -2.12 14.97 -8.75
C VAL A 91 -3.45 15.17 -9.50
N ALA A 92 -3.55 16.25 -10.28
CA ALA A 92 -4.71 16.60 -11.09
C ALA A 92 -4.53 16.24 -12.57
#